data_AF-A0A1C3NVY0-F1
#
_entry.id   AF-A0A1C3NVY0-F1
#
_cell.length_a   1.000
_cell.length_b   1.000
_cell.length_c   1.000
_cell.angle_alpha   90.00
_cell.angle_beta   90.00
_cell.angle_gamma   90.00
#
_symmetry.space_group_name_H-M   'P 1'
#
loop_
_entity.id
_entity.type
_entity.pdbx_description
1 polymer ?
#
loop_
_entity_poly.entity_id
_entity_poly.type
_entity_poly.pdbx_seq_one_letter_code
_entity_poly.pdbx_strand_id
1 'polypeptide(L)'
;MGGGERHNGMIAQVLAAEGVRVDILGHSTVDLDALGDHLGLDLSGCRYRLLPDRGDDAVAEASAGYDLFVNGSYMSRLVPRSRHAAYLCFFPTPADHDAAAWRRTAIRACGPLLRGVRPAVGYGTGWYPPEGGRRRQWVWTNGAGVLSVAAGGERQLHADIGRPGASGTVRLRILDAAGQTLASVDVGSAFTPIAVPLPASSTGTELALVSETFTPAAAGGPGVPGAPGTPEGTGTPAGGGAASRDVRQLGVAVSRPRVTDRREGVRARVALRFPWLLADPRDLGYLDSYDVVMANSLYTRDWIRRLWRTDSDILYPPIQVASLTPAEERERSVLSVGRLFAPGLGHAKRQLEMVQWFGELYRSGALPGWRMHVVGGCEDSQLPYLEKIRDAARDLPVEIHPNAPRHEVERLLSTCSVFWSATGYGEDVDRRPWTAEHFGMTTVEAMAGGCVPVVIDHAGQREIVRHGLDGFRWTSPQQLASFTRRLAAEDGMRRRLAASAIARAQEYSDAAFATRWLDIATRHQFYGR
;
A
#
# COMPACT_ATOMS: atom_id res chain seq x y z
N MET A 1 -2.33 9.19 1.24
CA MET A 1 -0.87 9.13 1.43
C MET A 1 -0.58 8.66 2.85
N GLY A 2 0.46 7.85 3.03
CA GLY A 2 0.77 7.17 4.28
C GLY A 2 2.26 7.19 4.64
N GLY A 3 2.71 6.16 5.38
CA GLY A 3 4.07 6.13 5.92
C GLY A 3 5.18 5.99 4.88
N GLY A 4 4.88 5.50 3.66
CA GLY A 4 5.86 5.44 2.58
C GLY A 4 6.20 6.82 2.03
N GLU A 5 5.18 7.66 1.82
CA GLU A 5 5.33 9.05 1.41
C GLU A 5 6.02 9.87 2.49
N ARG A 6 5.69 9.66 3.77
CA ARG A 6 6.42 10.32 4.88
C ARG A 6 7.91 9.98 4.88
N HIS A 7 8.27 8.72 4.66
CA HIS A 7 9.66 8.29 4.65
C HIS A 7 10.45 9.00 3.54
N ASN A 8 9.92 9.06 2.32
CA ASN A 8 10.55 9.80 1.22
C ASN A 8 10.56 11.32 1.48
N GLY A 9 9.47 11.87 2.00
CA GLY A 9 9.37 13.28 2.35
C GLY A 9 10.35 13.70 3.44
N MET A 10 10.65 12.83 4.41
CA MET A 10 11.68 13.12 5.42
C MET A 10 13.08 13.19 4.81
N ILE A 11 13.40 12.34 3.82
CA ILE A 11 14.67 12.48 3.08
C ILE A 11 14.72 13.86 2.41
N ALA A 12 13.62 14.28 1.77
CA ALA A 12 13.52 15.60 1.15
C ALA A 12 13.69 16.74 2.16
N GLN A 13 13.03 16.68 3.32
CA GLN A 13 13.18 17.66 4.40
C GLN A 13 14.62 17.75 4.90
N VAL A 14 15.28 16.61 5.16
CA VAL A 14 16.67 16.58 5.64
C VAL A 14 17.62 17.18 4.61
N LEU A 15 17.44 16.85 3.32
CA LEU A 15 18.23 17.43 2.24
C LEU A 15 18.02 18.95 2.11
N ALA A 16 16.77 19.39 2.16
CA ALA A 16 16.44 20.81 2.08
C ALA A 16 17.03 21.60 3.27
N ALA A 17 17.01 21.02 4.48
CA ALA A 17 17.62 21.61 5.67
C ALA A 17 19.15 21.76 5.56
N GLU A 18 19.82 20.88 4.81
CA GLU A 18 21.26 20.99 4.49
C GLU A 18 21.54 21.96 3.32
N GLY A 19 20.53 22.70 2.84
CA GLY A 19 20.67 23.66 1.74
C GLY A 19 20.71 23.04 0.34
N VAL A 20 20.38 21.75 0.22
CA VAL A 20 20.29 21.07 -1.09
C VAL A 20 19.01 21.52 -1.78
N ARG A 21 19.07 21.75 -3.10
CA ARG A 21 17.87 22.00 -3.91
C ARG A 21 17.14 20.70 -4.16
N VAL A 22 15.94 20.55 -3.61
CA VAL A 22 15.16 19.31 -3.69
C VAL A 22 13.92 19.50 -4.55
N ASP A 23 13.72 18.60 -5.51
CA ASP A 23 12.46 18.46 -6.24
C ASP A 23 11.77 17.16 -5.81
N ILE A 24 10.53 17.24 -5.36
CA ILE A 24 9.65 16.09 -5.15
C ILE A 24 8.93 15.82 -6.47
N LEU A 25 9.11 14.62 -7.00
CA LEU A 25 8.53 14.20 -8.27
C LEU A 25 7.21 13.45 -8.02
N GLY A 26 6.18 13.73 -8.82
CA GLY A 26 4.97 12.92 -8.82
C GLY A 26 4.12 13.14 -10.06
N HIS A 27 3.03 12.37 -10.16
CA HIS A 27 2.21 12.25 -11.37
C HIS A 27 0.86 12.98 -11.30
N SER A 28 0.58 13.65 -10.19
CA SER A 28 -0.67 14.37 -9.95
C SER A 28 -0.38 15.72 -9.33
N THR A 29 -1.20 16.73 -9.54
CA THR A 29 -1.04 18.01 -8.85
C THR A 29 -1.12 17.82 -7.33
N VAL A 30 -0.10 18.29 -6.61
CA VAL A 30 -0.01 18.23 -5.15
C VAL A 30 0.38 19.61 -4.64
N ASP A 31 -0.30 20.07 -3.59
CA ASP A 31 0.10 21.20 -2.78
C ASP A 31 1.09 20.70 -1.71
N LEU A 32 2.31 21.24 -1.71
CA LEU A 32 3.37 20.80 -0.81
C LEU A 32 3.12 21.21 0.64
N ASP A 33 2.46 22.34 0.88
CA ASP A 33 2.17 22.80 2.24
C ASP A 33 1.13 21.87 2.86
N ALA A 34 0.05 21.60 2.12
CA ALA A 34 -0.97 20.63 2.55
C ALA A 34 -0.40 19.21 2.72
N LEU A 35 0.55 18.81 1.86
CA LEU A 35 1.25 17.53 1.99
C LEU A 35 2.13 17.49 3.24
N GLY A 36 2.89 18.56 3.48
CA GLY A 36 3.77 18.72 4.64
C GLY A 36 2.97 18.64 5.94
N ASP A 37 1.86 19.39 6.03
CA ASP A 37 0.94 19.37 7.16
C ASP A 37 0.38 17.96 7.42
N HIS A 38 -0.08 17.27 6.36
CA HIS A 38 -0.63 15.92 6.48
C HIS A 38 0.40 14.87 6.93
N LEU A 39 1.65 15.00 6.48
CA LEU A 39 2.74 14.07 6.82
C LEU A 39 3.52 14.49 8.08
N GLY A 40 3.25 15.69 8.60
CA GLY A 40 4.02 16.33 9.66
C GLY A 40 5.49 16.48 9.29
N LEU A 41 5.72 17.13 8.15
CA LEU A 41 7.03 17.43 7.57
C LEU A 41 7.09 18.90 7.17
N ASP A 42 8.27 19.50 7.30
CA ASP A 42 8.57 20.81 6.71
C ASP A 42 9.08 20.60 5.28
N LEU A 43 8.22 20.87 4.30
CA LEU A 43 8.53 20.77 2.88
C LEU A 43 8.72 22.14 2.22
N SER A 44 8.76 23.23 2.99
CA SER A 44 8.86 24.60 2.47
C SER A 44 10.14 24.86 1.67
N GLY A 45 11.22 24.12 1.97
CA GLY A 45 12.47 24.14 1.22
C GLY A 45 12.49 23.26 -0.05
N CYS A 46 11.40 22.54 -0.33
CA CYS A 46 11.28 21.66 -1.49
C CYS A 46 10.48 22.31 -2.63
N ARG A 47 10.67 21.83 -3.86
CA ARG A 47 9.83 22.18 -5.02
C ARG A 47 9.06 20.96 -5.50
N TYR A 48 7.84 21.16 -5.97
CA TYR A 48 7.10 20.08 -6.62
C TYR A 48 7.33 20.11 -8.12
N ARG A 49 7.70 18.97 -8.70
CA ARG A 49 7.80 18.82 -10.16
C ARG A 49 6.80 17.75 -10.60
N LEU A 50 5.71 18.22 -11.19
CA LEU A 50 4.74 17.36 -11.85
C LEU A 50 5.38 16.72 -13.10
N LEU A 51 5.46 15.40 -13.10
CA LEU A 51 5.90 14.61 -14.24
C LEU A 51 4.70 13.87 -14.84
N PRO A 52 4.49 14.00 -16.16
CA PRO A 52 3.51 13.16 -16.85
C PRO A 52 3.80 11.67 -16.56
N ASP A 53 2.76 10.89 -16.25
CA ASP A 53 2.86 9.45 -16.00
C ASP A 53 3.08 8.66 -17.30
N ARG A 54 4.31 8.73 -17.83
CA ARG A 54 4.76 7.98 -19.02
C ARG A 54 5.52 6.70 -18.64
N GLY A 55 5.40 6.26 -17.39
CA GLY A 55 6.10 5.10 -16.84
C GLY A 55 7.58 5.35 -16.51
N ASP A 56 8.24 4.29 -16.05
CA ASP A 56 9.60 4.32 -15.49
C ASP A 56 10.66 4.94 -16.42
N ASP A 57 10.55 4.77 -17.75
CA ASP A 57 11.55 5.28 -18.70
C ASP A 57 11.58 6.81 -18.77
N ALA A 58 10.43 7.47 -18.63
CA ALA A 58 10.37 8.93 -18.62
C ALA A 58 10.86 9.51 -17.29
N VAL A 59 10.61 8.82 -16.18
CA VAL A 59 11.16 9.22 -14.88
C VAL A 59 12.69 8.99 -14.87
N ALA A 60 13.17 7.91 -15.48
CA ALA A 60 14.59 7.69 -15.72
C ALA A 60 15.23 8.80 -16.57
N GLU A 61 14.58 9.24 -17.64
CA GLU A 61 15.04 10.39 -18.42
C GLU A 61 15.05 11.69 -17.61
N ALA A 62 13.99 11.96 -16.84
CA ALA A 62 13.92 13.11 -15.96
C ALA A 62 15.01 13.12 -14.88
N SER A 63 15.40 11.93 -14.40
CA SER A 63 16.46 11.78 -13.39
C SER A 63 17.85 12.20 -13.90
N ALA A 64 18.09 12.23 -15.21
CA ALA A 64 19.38 12.66 -15.79
C ALA A 64 19.77 14.10 -15.43
N GLY A 65 18.79 14.94 -15.07
CA GLY A 65 19.02 16.32 -14.66
C GLY A 65 19.39 16.51 -13.19
N TYR A 66 19.53 15.43 -12.41
CA TYR A 66 19.80 15.48 -10.97
C TYR A 66 21.16 14.86 -10.63
N ASP A 67 21.84 15.44 -9.64
CA ASP A 67 23.05 14.87 -9.06
C ASP A 67 22.73 13.60 -8.25
N LEU A 68 21.62 13.60 -7.50
CA LEU A 68 21.12 12.47 -6.73
C LEU A 68 19.65 12.21 -7.05
N PHE A 69 19.31 10.95 -7.33
CA PHE A 69 17.93 10.48 -7.45
C PHE A 69 17.60 9.49 -6.33
N VAL A 70 16.58 9.77 -5.53
CA VAL A 70 16.10 8.85 -4.48
C VAL A 70 14.79 8.23 -4.93
N ASN A 71 14.78 6.91 -5.13
CA ASN A 71 13.59 6.16 -5.50
C ASN A 71 13.00 5.48 -4.27
N GLY A 72 11.74 5.76 -3.94
CA GLY A 72 10.97 5.03 -2.93
C GLY A 72 9.70 4.37 -3.47
N SER A 73 9.58 4.26 -4.78
CA SER A 73 8.40 3.72 -5.45
C SER A 73 8.32 2.20 -5.29
N TYR A 74 7.13 1.73 -4.88
CA TYR A 74 6.88 0.31 -4.63
C TYR A 74 6.99 -0.51 -5.93
N MET A 75 7.77 -1.59 -5.89
CA MET A 75 8.01 -2.49 -7.03
C MET A 75 8.52 -1.82 -8.31
N SER A 76 9.11 -0.62 -8.19
CA SER A 76 9.72 0.07 -9.32
C SER A 76 10.93 -0.70 -9.85
N ARG A 77 11.03 -0.81 -11.18
CA ARG A 77 12.21 -1.36 -11.89
C ARG A 77 12.92 -0.27 -12.69
N LEU A 78 12.75 0.97 -12.24
CA LEU A 78 13.32 2.18 -12.83
C LEU A 78 14.85 2.10 -12.77
N VAL A 79 15.47 2.50 -13.87
CA VAL A 79 16.93 2.60 -14.03
C VAL A 79 17.26 4.09 -14.16
N PRO A 80 17.66 4.77 -13.07
CA PRO A 80 17.90 6.21 -13.12
C PRO A 80 19.14 6.52 -13.96
N ARG A 81 19.18 7.75 -14.46
CA ARG A 81 20.27 8.32 -15.27
C ARG A 81 20.99 9.47 -14.54
N SER A 82 20.63 9.72 -13.28
CA SER A 82 21.32 10.67 -12.40
C SER A 82 22.75 10.21 -12.13
N ARG A 83 23.60 11.13 -11.68
CA ARG A 83 24.99 10.80 -11.31
C ARG A 83 25.06 9.81 -10.15
N HIS A 84 24.23 10.02 -9.13
CA HIS A 84 24.05 9.15 -8.00
C HIS A 84 22.59 8.72 -7.87
N ALA A 85 22.35 7.52 -7.35
CA ALA A 85 21.01 7.01 -7.11
C ALA A 85 20.93 6.11 -5.87
N ALA A 86 19.87 6.30 -5.09
CA ALA A 86 19.56 5.49 -3.92
C ALA A 86 18.16 4.87 -4.04
N TYR A 87 18.02 3.59 -3.70
CA TYR A 87 16.72 2.90 -3.72
C TYR A 87 16.25 2.56 -2.30
N LEU A 88 15.17 3.19 -1.85
CA LEU A 88 14.48 2.85 -0.61
C LEU A 88 13.47 1.72 -0.84
N CYS A 89 13.84 0.52 -0.39
CA CYS A 89 12.99 -0.65 -0.44
C CYS A 89 12.19 -0.82 0.87
N PHE A 90 10.87 -0.78 0.77
CA PHE A 90 9.98 -1.13 1.88
C PHE A 90 9.82 -2.64 2.07
N PHE A 91 9.81 -3.40 0.96
CA PHE A 91 9.91 -4.86 0.95
C PHE A 91 10.14 -5.40 -0.48
N PRO A 92 11.03 -6.39 -0.67
CA PRO A 92 11.39 -6.94 -1.99
C PRO A 92 10.40 -8.01 -2.49
N THR A 93 9.11 -7.68 -2.59
CA THR A 93 8.08 -8.65 -3.04
C THR A 93 8.39 -9.19 -4.44
N PRO A 94 8.48 -10.53 -4.64
CA PRO A 94 8.68 -11.09 -5.98
C PRO A 94 7.55 -10.72 -6.94
N ALA A 95 7.91 -10.33 -8.16
CA ALA A 95 6.93 -9.94 -9.19
C ALA A 95 5.96 -11.08 -9.58
N ASP A 96 6.35 -12.34 -9.36
CA ASP A 96 5.54 -13.52 -9.65
C ASP A 96 4.75 -14.05 -8.44
N HIS A 97 4.73 -13.35 -7.30
CA HIS A 97 4.18 -13.88 -6.04
C HIS A 97 2.70 -14.28 -6.14
N ASP A 98 1.88 -13.46 -6.81
CA ASP A 98 0.45 -13.71 -7.04
C ASP A 98 0.17 -14.68 -8.21
N ALA A 99 1.20 -15.09 -8.97
CA ALA A 99 1.00 -15.95 -10.11
C ALA A 99 0.71 -17.41 -9.68
N ALA A 100 -0.22 -18.07 -10.39
CA ALA A 100 -0.48 -19.51 -10.20
C ALA A 100 0.81 -20.33 -10.36
N ALA A 101 0.91 -21.49 -9.68
CA ALA A 101 2.13 -22.29 -9.66
C ALA A 101 2.68 -22.62 -11.07
N TRP A 102 1.80 -23.00 -12.01
CA TRP A 102 2.20 -23.27 -13.39
C TRP A 102 2.69 -22.01 -14.13
N ARG A 103 2.11 -20.83 -13.84
CA ARG A 103 2.59 -19.55 -14.39
C ARG A 103 3.95 -19.20 -13.82
N ARG A 104 4.19 -19.38 -12.52
CA ARG A 104 5.52 -19.18 -11.92
C ARG A 104 6.58 -20.05 -12.59
N THR A 105 6.28 -21.32 -12.84
CA THR A 105 7.20 -22.22 -13.58
C THR A 105 7.48 -21.68 -14.98
N ALA A 106 6.44 -21.27 -15.71
CA ALA A 106 6.60 -20.71 -17.06
C ALA A 106 7.36 -19.36 -17.07
N ILE A 107 7.11 -18.48 -16.10
CA ILE A 107 7.87 -17.22 -15.90
C ILE A 107 9.35 -17.55 -15.66
N ARG A 108 9.64 -18.52 -14.81
CA ARG A 108 11.03 -18.88 -14.48
C ARG A 108 11.74 -19.61 -15.62
N ALA A 109 11.02 -20.32 -16.49
CA ALA A 109 11.60 -20.97 -17.65
C ALA A 109 11.80 -20.00 -18.83
N CYS A 110 10.78 -19.20 -19.15
CA CYS A 110 10.75 -18.38 -20.37
C CYS A 110 11.10 -16.91 -20.13
N GLY A 111 10.91 -16.40 -18.91
CA GLY A 111 11.18 -15.00 -18.54
C GLY A 111 12.60 -14.52 -18.89
N PRO A 112 13.67 -15.31 -18.70
CA PRO A 112 15.03 -14.93 -19.11
C PRO A 112 15.15 -14.53 -20.59
N LEU A 113 14.37 -15.15 -21.48
CA LEU A 113 14.37 -14.84 -22.91
C LEU A 113 13.71 -13.50 -23.23
N LEU A 114 12.92 -12.96 -22.30
CA LEU A 114 12.18 -11.71 -22.43
C LEU A 114 12.73 -10.57 -21.56
N ARG A 115 13.87 -10.77 -20.87
CA ARG A 115 14.53 -9.69 -20.12
C ARG A 115 14.86 -8.51 -21.02
N GLY A 116 14.70 -7.30 -20.49
CA GLY A 116 14.83 -6.04 -21.24
C GLY A 116 13.62 -5.68 -22.12
N VAL A 117 12.62 -6.56 -22.27
CA VAL A 117 11.36 -6.20 -22.92
C VAL A 117 10.46 -5.50 -21.90
N ARG A 118 10.10 -4.24 -22.16
CA ARG A 118 9.16 -3.47 -21.34
C ARG A 118 7.72 -3.68 -21.82
N PRO A 119 6.72 -3.66 -20.92
CA PRO A 119 5.32 -3.66 -21.33
C PRO A 119 5.02 -2.38 -22.13
N ALA A 120 4.38 -2.54 -23.29
CA ALA A 120 4.08 -1.41 -24.16
C ALA A 120 2.97 -0.49 -23.62
N VAL A 121 2.20 -0.96 -22.62
CA VAL A 121 1.14 -0.22 -21.95
C VAL A 121 1.27 -0.37 -20.43
N GLY A 122 1.28 0.74 -19.72
CA GLY A 122 1.13 0.81 -18.26
C GLY A 122 -0.17 1.51 -17.87
N TYR A 123 -0.62 1.25 -16.65
CA TYR A 123 -1.76 1.94 -16.04
C TYR A 123 -1.22 3.05 -15.15
N GLY A 124 -1.60 4.30 -15.43
CA GLY A 124 -1.28 5.45 -14.60
C GLY A 124 -2.37 5.74 -13.57
N THR A 125 -2.78 7.00 -13.43
CA THR A 125 -3.84 7.41 -12.50
C THR A 125 -5.26 7.14 -13.03
N GLY A 126 -6.26 7.15 -12.14
CA GLY A 126 -7.67 7.14 -12.53
C GLY A 126 -8.29 5.76 -12.74
N TRP A 127 -7.75 4.74 -12.07
CA TRP A 127 -8.20 3.34 -12.19
C TRP A 127 -8.65 2.78 -10.84
N TYR A 128 -9.73 2.00 -10.87
CA TYR A 128 -10.12 1.14 -9.75
C TYR A 128 -9.37 -0.20 -9.81
N PRO A 129 -9.37 -1.00 -8.72
CA PRO A 129 -8.80 -2.35 -8.74
C PRO A 129 -9.41 -3.24 -9.84
N PRO A 130 -8.66 -4.22 -10.38
CA PRO A 130 -9.16 -5.13 -11.39
C PRO A 130 -10.36 -5.97 -10.91
N GLU A 131 -11.30 -6.20 -11.81
CA GLU A 131 -12.51 -6.99 -11.62
C GLU A 131 -12.66 -8.09 -12.66
N GLY A 132 -13.63 -8.97 -12.41
CA GLY A 132 -14.09 -9.97 -13.37
C GLY A 132 -13.84 -11.40 -12.92
N GLY A 133 -13.96 -12.33 -13.87
CA GLY A 133 -13.89 -13.76 -13.61
C GLY A 133 -12.76 -14.44 -14.39
N ARG A 134 -12.69 -15.77 -14.31
CA ARG A 134 -11.68 -16.58 -15.01
C ARG A 134 -11.62 -16.35 -16.53
N ARG A 135 -12.72 -15.92 -17.16
CA ARG A 135 -12.82 -15.71 -18.63
C ARG A 135 -12.40 -14.32 -19.09
N ARG A 136 -12.64 -13.28 -18.29
CA ARG A 136 -12.32 -11.88 -18.62
C ARG A 136 -12.10 -11.11 -17.32
N GLN A 137 -10.96 -10.45 -17.25
CA GLN A 137 -10.66 -9.43 -16.25
C GLN A 137 -10.65 -8.07 -16.93
N TRP A 138 -11.10 -7.04 -16.22
CA TRP A 138 -11.11 -5.65 -16.68
C TRP A 138 -10.77 -4.72 -15.51
N VAL A 139 -10.45 -3.48 -15.84
CA VAL A 139 -10.15 -2.41 -14.88
C VAL A 139 -11.05 -1.24 -15.20
N TRP A 140 -11.77 -0.70 -14.21
CA TRP A 140 -12.64 0.45 -14.42
C TRP A 140 -11.86 1.76 -14.33
N THR A 141 -12.18 2.71 -15.21
CA THR A 141 -11.77 4.11 -15.02
C THR A 141 -12.70 4.78 -14.00
N ASN A 142 -12.20 5.82 -13.32
CA ASN A 142 -13.01 6.73 -12.49
C ASN A 142 -13.65 7.88 -13.31
N GLY A 143 -13.76 7.70 -14.63
CA GLY A 143 -14.15 8.74 -15.58
C GLY A 143 -12.98 9.40 -16.30
N ALA A 144 -11.75 9.32 -15.78
CA ALA A 144 -10.55 9.85 -16.43
C ALA A 144 -9.31 8.96 -16.14
N GLY A 145 -9.22 7.81 -16.81
CA GLY A 145 -8.11 6.87 -16.65
C GLY A 145 -6.93 7.21 -17.57
N VAL A 146 -5.70 7.18 -17.05
CA VAL A 146 -4.48 7.46 -17.83
C VAL A 146 -3.76 6.14 -18.14
N LEU A 147 -3.46 5.91 -19.43
CA LEU A 147 -2.55 4.84 -19.86
C LEU A 147 -1.21 5.45 -20.28
N SER A 148 -0.11 4.88 -19.77
CA SER A 148 1.23 5.15 -20.30
C SER A 148 1.50 4.20 -21.47
N VAL A 149 2.07 4.71 -22.56
CA VAL A 149 2.38 3.94 -23.76
C VAL A 149 3.85 4.13 -24.13
N ALA A 150 4.59 3.02 -24.23
CA ALA A 150 6.01 3.01 -24.54
C ALA A 150 6.32 3.62 -25.92
N ALA A 151 7.56 4.08 -26.10
CA ALA A 151 8.06 4.63 -27.37
C ALA A 151 7.87 3.66 -28.55
N GLY A 152 7.70 4.20 -29.76
CA GLY A 152 7.51 3.42 -30.98
C GLY A 152 7.10 4.29 -32.18
N GLY A 153 7.21 3.71 -33.38
CA GLY A 153 6.98 4.40 -34.65
C GLY A 153 5.53 4.33 -35.11
N GLU A 154 5.08 3.14 -35.55
CA GLU A 154 3.73 2.93 -36.08
C GLU A 154 2.88 2.15 -35.06
N ARG A 155 2.48 2.86 -34.00
CA ARG A 155 1.81 2.26 -32.84
C ARG A 155 0.28 2.24 -33.02
N GLN A 156 -0.34 1.15 -32.57
CA GLN A 156 -1.80 1.04 -32.49
C GLN A 156 -2.21 0.48 -31.13
N LEU A 157 -3.04 1.22 -30.39
CA LEU A 157 -3.65 0.76 -29.15
C LEU A 157 -4.84 -0.15 -29.49
N HIS A 158 -4.86 -1.35 -28.91
CA HIS A 158 -5.99 -2.26 -28.95
C HIS A 158 -6.49 -2.49 -27.53
N ALA A 159 -7.80 -2.47 -27.33
CA ALA A 159 -8.42 -2.83 -26.05
C ALA A 159 -9.85 -3.30 -26.26
N ASP A 160 -10.38 -4.08 -25.34
CA ASP A 160 -11.83 -4.33 -25.25
C ASP A 160 -12.42 -3.34 -24.24
N ILE A 161 -13.38 -2.52 -24.66
CA ILE A 161 -14.00 -1.49 -23.83
C ILE A 161 -15.49 -1.78 -23.65
N GLY A 162 -16.01 -1.67 -22.44
CA GLY A 162 -17.43 -1.84 -22.16
C GLY A 162 -17.88 -1.11 -20.89
N ARG A 163 -19.18 -1.14 -20.59
CA ARG A 163 -19.76 -0.66 -19.33
C ARG A 163 -20.72 -1.70 -18.74
N PRO A 164 -20.22 -2.89 -18.35
CA PRO A 164 -21.09 -3.93 -17.81
C PRO A 164 -21.89 -3.40 -16.61
N GLY A 165 -23.22 -3.55 -16.67
CA GLY A 165 -24.14 -3.03 -15.65
C GLY A 165 -24.71 -1.63 -15.91
N ALA A 166 -24.23 -0.90 -16.93
CA ALA A 166 -24.83 0.37 -17.34
C ALA A 166 -26.07 0.15 -18.24
N SER A 167 -27.07 1.02 -18.11
CA SER A 167 -28.31 1.00 -18.90
C SER A 167 -28.24 1.75 -20.23
N GLY A 168 -27.15 2.48 -20.50
CA GLY A 168 -26.98 3.31 -21.71
C GLY A 168 -25.56 3.37 -22.23
N THR A 169 -25.38 4.04 -23.37
CA THR A 169 -24.07 4.30 -23.97
C THR A 169 -23.43 5.55 -23.37
N VAL A 170 -22.10 5.65 -23.42
CA VAL A 170 -21.37 6.89 -23.16
C VAL A 170 -20.37 7.14 -24.28
N ARG A 171 -20.08 8.41 -24.54
CA ARG A 171 -18.96 8.79 -25.39
C ARG A 171 -17.66 8.65 -24.59
N LEU A 172 -16.83 7.70 -24.97
CA LEU A 172 -15.43 7.63 -24.55
C LEU A 172 -14.60 8.49 -25.51
N ARG A 173 -13.82 9.43 -24.97
CA ARG A 173 -12.79 10.16 -25.70
C ARG A 173 -11.42 9.65 -25.28
N ILE A 174 -10.57 9.37 -26.27
CA ILE A 174 -9.18 8.98 -26.05
C ILE A 174 -8.33 10.17 -26.49
N LEU A 175 -7.67 10.80 -25.52
CA LEU A 175 -6.90 12.02 -25.71
C LEU A 175 -5.41 11.70 -25.65
N ASP A 176 -4.59 12.44 -26.41
CA ASP A 176 -3.15 12.43 -26.24
C ASP A 176 -2.69 13.30 -25.05
N ALA A 177 -1.37 13.34 -24.84
CA ALA A 177 -0.76 14.12 -23.75
C ALA A 177 -0.97 15.64 -23.89
N ALA A 178 -1.35 16.15 -25.06
CA ALA A 178 -1.69 17.56 -25.29
C ALA A 178 -3.21 17.83 -25.14
N GLY A 179 -4.00 16.81 -24.80
CA GLY A 179 -5.45 16.90 -24.70
C GLY A 179 -6.18 16.82 -26.04
N GLN A 180 -5.48 16.56 -27.15
CA GLN A 180 -6.10 16.41 -28.46
C GLN A 180 -6.78 15.05 -28.56
N THR A 181 -7.99 15.03 -29.13
CA THR A 181 -8.77 13.79 -29.26
C THR A 181 -8.25 12.94 -30.41
N LEU A 182 -7.67 11.79 -30.07
CA LEU A 182 -7.19 10.79 -31.04
C LEU A 182 -8.35 9.91 -31.56
N ALA A 183 -9.29 9.57 -30.69
CA ALA A 183 -10.47 8.79 -31.05
C ALA A 183 -11.66 9.09 -30.14
N SER A 184 -12.86 8.86 -30.66
CA SER A 184 -14.10 8.89 -29.88
C SER A 184 -14.93 7.65 -30.19
N VAL A 185 -15.36 6.91 -29.15
CA VAL A 185 -16.04 5.61 -29.27
C VAL A 185 -17.26 5.56 -28.34
N ASP A 186 -18.37 4.96 -28.79
CA ASP A 186 -19.62 4.89 -28.05
C ASP A 186 -19.63 3.56 -27.37
N VAL A 187 -19.60 3.60 -26.05
CA VAL A 187 -19.38 2.42 -25.23
C VAL A 187 -20.69 2.09 -24.55
N GLY A 188 -21.28 0.96 -24.94
CA GLY A 188 -22.45 0.37 -24.31
C GLY A 188 -22.09 -0.64 -23.22
N SER A 189 -23.08 -1.42 -22.80
CA SER A 189 -22.92 -2.39 -21.71
C SER A 189 -22.02 -3.58 -22.07
N ALA A 190 -22.03 -4.01 -23.34
CA ALA A 190 -21.17 -5.07 -23.84
C ALA A 190 -19.74 -4.58 -24.10
N PHE A 191 -18.77 -5.49 -23.99
CA PHE A 191 -17.39 -5.22 -24.40
C PHE A 191 -17.25 -5.25 -25.92
N THR A 192 -16.72 -4.16 -26.48
CA THR A 192 -16.43 -4.01 -27.91
C THR A 192 -14.93 -3.76 -28.09
N PRO A 193 -14.27 -4.43 -29.05
CA PRO A 193 -12.88 -4.16 -29.36
C PRO A 193 -12.73 -2.78 -30.01
N ILE A 194 -11.69 -2.05 -29.62
CA ILE A 194 -11.25 -0.81 -30.24
C ILE A 194 -9.83 -0.97 -30.76
N ALA A 195 -9.52 -0.21 -31.82
CA ALA A 195 -8.17 -0.09 -32.35
C ALA A 195 -7.91 1.39 -32.70
N VAL A 196 -6.98 2.02 -32.00
CA VAL A 196 -6.72 3.46 -32.10
C VAL A 196 -5.28 3.68 -32.58
N PRO A 197 -5.07 4.30 -33.74
CA PRO A 197 -3.73 4.65 -34.20
C PRO A 197 -3.14 5.71 -33.26
N LEU A 198 -1.88 5.54 -32.88
CA LEU A 198 -1.16 6.46 -32.02
C LEU A 198 -0.03 7.14 -32.82
N PRO A 199 0.26 8.42 -32.57
CA PRO A 199 1.42 9.08 -33.16
C PRO A 199 2.72 8.34 -32.85
N ALA A 200 3.77 8.55 -33.66
CA ALA A 200 5.11 8.11 -33.29
C ALA A 200 5.58 8.86 -32.03
N SER A 201 6.34 8.19 -31.16
CA SER A 201 7.03 8.86 -30.05
C SER A 201 8.34 8.16 -29.73
N SER A 202 9.40 8.94 -29.53
CA SER A 202 10.71 8.46 -29.09
C SER A 202 10.80 8.22 -27.57
N THR A 203 9.93 8.84 -26.78
CA THR A 203 9.95 8.80 -25.31
C THR A 203 8.68 8.18 -24.70
N GLY A 204 7.78 7.66 -25.53
CA GLY A 204 6.44 7.25 -25.11
C GLY A 204 5.43 8.40 -25.03
N THR A 205 4.19 8.10 -24.67
CA THR A 205 3.10 9.09 -24.52
C THR A 205 2.12 8.63 -23.46
N GLU A 206 1.32 9.56 -22.95
CA GLU A 206 0.11 9.24 -22.21
C GLU A 206 -1.11 9.26 -23.11
N LEU A 207 -2.11 8.48 -22.72
CA LEU A 207 -3.45 8.50 -23.28
C LEU A 207 -4.46 8.66 -22.16
N ALA A 208 -5.28 9.71 -22.20
CA ALA A 208 -6.37 9.90 -21.27
C ALA A 208 -7.66 9.30 -21.85
N LEU A 209 -8.27 8.37 -21.11
CA LEU A 209 -9.56 7.76 -21.39
C LEU A 209 -10.61 8.48 -20.57
N VAL A 210 -11.33 9.40 -21.22
CA VAL A 210 -12.29 10.31 -20.57
C VAL A 210 -13.72 9.94 -20.96
N SER A 211 -14.57 9.73 -19.96
CA SER A 211 -16.00 9.46 -20.14
C SER A 211 -16.80 9.92 -18.92
N GLU A 212 -18.09 10.18 -19.11
CA GLU A 212 -19.00 10.34 -17.97
C GLU A 212 -19.09 9.05 -17.14
N THR A 213 -19.30 9.21 -15.83
CA THR A 213 -19.41 8.09 -14.89
C THR A 213 -20.86 7.64 -14.70
N PHE A 214 -21.04 6.45 -14.13
CA PHE A 214 -22.31 5.98 -13.60
C PHE A 214 -22.09 5.21 -12.31
N THR A 215 -23.15 5.05 -11.53
CA THR A 215 -23.17 4.18 -10.35
C THR A 215 -23.92 2.89 -10.70
N PRO A 216 -23.31 1.71 -10.55
CA PRO A 216 -24.00 0.44 -10.81
C PRO A 216 -25.23 0.28 -9.90
N ALA A 217 -26.35 -0.16 -10.48
CA ALA A 217 -27.50 -0.56 -9.69
C ALA A 217 -27.14 -1.78 -8.84
N ALA A 218 -27.63 -1.84 -7.59
CA ALA A 218 -27.45 -3.00 -6.72
C ALA A 218 -27.85 -4.29 -7.46
N ALA A 219 -27.01 -5.31 -7.42
CA ALA A 219 -27.22 -6.55 -8.17
C ALA A 219 -28.50 -7.28 -7.69
N GLY A 220 -29.63 -6.99 -8.32
CA GLY A 220 -30.82 -7.83 -8.37
C GLY A 220 -30.99 -8.32 -9.81
N GLY A 221 -31.07 -9.65 -10.00
CA GLY A 221 -31.10 -10.29 -11.33
C GLY A 221 -32.27 -9.85 -12.24
N PRO A 222 -32.21 -10.17 -13.55
CA PRO A 222 -33.14 -9.63 -14.53
C PRO A 222 -34.56 -10.20 -14.32
N GLY A 223 -35.52 -9.31 -14.10
CA GLY A 223 -36.94 -9.61 -14.15
C GLY A 223 -37.37 -10.00 -15.56
N VAL A 224 -37.97 -11.18 -15.70
CA VAL A 224 -38.77 -11.58 -16.86
C VAL A 224 -40.19 -11.04 -16.64
N PRO A 225 -40.82 -10.37 -17.62
CA PRO A 225 -42.18 -9.87 -17.45
C PRO A 225 -43.24 -10.96 -17.73
N GLY A 226 -44.13 -11.16 -16.75
CA GLY A 226 -45.55 -11.49 -16.96
C GLY A 226 -46.00 -12.96 -16.81
N ALA A 227 -46.81 -13.24 -15.78
CA ALA A 227 -48.12 -13.91 -15.88
C ALA A 227 -48.93 -13.74 -14.56
N PRO A 228 -50.28 -13.57 -14.60
CA PRO A 228 -51.10 -13.18 -13.45
C PRO A 228 -51.75 -14.37 -12.72
N GLY A 229 -51.93 -14.25 -11.38
CA GLY A 229 -52.81 -15.13 -10.60
C GLY A 229 -52.47 -15.25 -9.10
N THR A 230 -53.10 -14.41 -8.26
CA THR A 230 -53.70 -14.66 -6.89
C THR A 230 -53.03 -15.56 -5.83
N PRO A 231 -53.34 -15.38 -4.52
CA PRO A 231 -53.48 -14.16 -3.73
C PRO A 231 -52.67 -14.23 -2.41
N GLU A 232 -52.81 -13.16 -1.62
CA GLU A 232 -52.18 -12.84 -0.33
C GLU A 232 -51.94 -13.98 0.65
N GLY A 233 -50.71 -14.04 1.16
CA GLY A 233 -50.32 -14.77 2.37
C GLY A 233 -49.39 -13.88 3.21
N THR A 234 -49.87 -13.47 4.37
CA THR A 234 -49.15 -12.69 5.37
C THR A 234 -47.97 -13.48 5.92
N GLY A 235 -46.75 -13.05 5.58
CA GLY A 235 -45.52 -13.62 6.11
C GLY A 235 -44.42 -12.58 6.10
N THR A 236 -44.04 -12.11 7.29
CA THR A 236 -42.88 -11.24 7.53
C THR A 236 -41.62 -11.90 6.96
N PRO A 237 -40.86 -11.28 6.04
CA PRO A 237 -39.60 -11.86 5.60
C PRO A 237 -38.53 -11.60 6.66
N ALA A 238 -38.11 -12.67 7.32
CA ALA A 238 -36.82 -12.75 7.98
C ALA A 238 -35.70 -12.72 6.94
N GLY A 239 -34.60 -12.03 7.26
CA GLY A 239 -33.25 -12.33 6.76
C GLY A 239 -33.01 -12.14 5.26
N GLY A 240 -32.89 -10.89 4.80
CA GLY A 240 -32.24 -10.55 3.53
C GLY A 240 -30.97 -9.76 3.81
N GLY A 241 -29.80 -10.40 3.65
CA GLY A 241 -28.52 -9.70 3.70
C GLY A 241 -28.52 -8.55 2.69
N ALA A 242 -28.35 -7.32 3.16
CA ALA A 242 -28.24 -6.16 2.29
C ALA A 242 -27.03 -6.37 1.36
N ALA A 243 -27.30 -6.64 0.08
CA ALA A 243 -26.28 -6.57 -0.94
C ALA A 243 -25.68 -5.15 -0.89
N SER A 244 -24.41 -5.06 -0.50
CA SER A 244 -23.63 -3.83 -0.49
C SER A 244 -23.87 -3.06 -1.79
N ARG A 245 -24.48 -1.88 -1.71
CA ARG A 245 -24.63 -1.00 -2.87
C ARG A 245 -23.24 -0.57 -3.33
N ASP A 246 -22.93 -0.79 -4.60
CA ASP A 246 -21.70 -0.28 -5.19
C ASP A 246 -21.85 1.24 -5.35
N VAL A 247 -21.10 2.01 -4.57
CA VAL A 247 -21.16 3.48 -4.54
C VAL A 247 -20.16 4.15 -5.49
N ARG A 248 -19.38 3.35 -6.23
CA ARG A 248 -18.31 3.89 -7.09
C ARG A 248 -18.88 4.64 -8.29
N GLN A 249 -18.16 5.67 -8.72
CA GLN A 249 -18.41 6.40 -9.95
C GLN A 249 -17.55 5.77 -11.07
N LEU A 250 -18.16 4.89 -11.85
CA LEU A 250 -17.45 4.10 -12.87
C LEU A 250 -17.58 4.74 -14.25
N GLY A 251 -16.47 4.96 -14.95
CA GLY A 251 -16.44 5.43 -16.33
C GLY A 251 -16.63 4.27 -17.31
N VAL A 252 -15.53 3.81 -17.90
CA VAL A 252 -15.49 2.63 -18.80
C VAL A 252 -14.64 1.52 -18.21
N ALA A 253 -15.01 0.27 -18.49
CA ALA A 253 -14.22 -0.91 -18.19
C ALA A 253 -13.28 -1.21 -19.35
N VAL A 254 -11.99 -1.34 -19.06
CA VAL A 254 -10.94 -1.63 -20.04
C VAL A 254 -10.37 -3.02 -19.78
N SER A 255 -10.35 -3.85 -20.82
CA SER A 255 -9.84 -5.21 -20.78
C SER A 255 -8.78 -5.43 -21.85
N ARG A 256 -7.67 -6.09 -21.48
CA ARG A 256 -6.58 -6.48 -22.38
C ARG A 256 -6.00 -5.32 -23.21
N PRO A 257 -5.70 -4.15 -22.61
CA PRO A 257 -5.05 -3.10 -23.37
C PRO A 257 -3.67 -3.59 -23.82
N ARG A 258 -3.34 -3.33 -25.09
CA ARG A 258 -2.05 -3.67 -25.69
C ARG A 258 -1.75 -2.68 -26.79
N VAL A 259 -0.47 -2.39 -27.00
CA VAL A 259 -0.01 -1.59 -28.12
C VAL A 259 0.79 -2.49 -29.04
N THR A 260 0.52 -2.42 -30.34
CA THR A 260 1.29 -3.09 -31.37
C THR A 260 2.05 -2.06 -32.20
N ASP A 261 3.33 -2.29 -32.46
CA ASP A 261 4.14 -1.55 -33.43
C ASP A 261 4.51 -2.48 -34.61
N ARG A 262 4.39 -1.98 -35.85
CA ARG A 262 4.75 -2.74 -37.07
C ARG A 262 6.20 -3.24 -37.08
N ARG A 263 7.10 -2.63 -36.30
CA ARG A 263 8.53 -2.99 -36.20
C ARG A 263 8.84 -3.94 -35.03
N GLU A 264 7.84 -4.50 -34.36
CA GLU A 264 8.07 -5.35 -33.20
C GLU A 264 8.80 -6.66 -33.50
N GLY A 265 9.91 -6.86 -32.79
CA GLY A 265 10.61 -8.14 -32.76
C GLY A 265 9.76 -9.28 -32.19
N VAL A 266 10.17 -10.53 -32.45
CA VAL A 266 9.47 -11.74 -31.99
C VAL A 266 9.26 -11.74 -30.46
N ARG A 267 10.25 -11.29 -29.70
CA ARG A 267 10.17 -11.21 -28.22
C ARG A 267 9.08 -10.24 -27.75
N ALA A 268 8.96 -9.07 -28.39
CA ALA A 268 7.92 -8.10 -28.08
C ALA A 268 6.51 -8.66 -28.34
N ARG A 269 6.32 -9.37 -29.47
CA ARG A 269 5.05 -10.05 -29.78
C ARG A 269 4.67 -11.12 -28.76
N VAL A 270 5.64 -11.90 -28.27
CA VAL A 270 5.40 -12.88 -27.19
C VAL A 270 5.01 -12.18 -25.90
N ALA A 271 5.72 -11.12 -25.51
CA ALA A 271 5.43 -10.33 -24.33
C ALA A 271 4.04 -9.68 -24.40
N LEU A 272 3.63 -9.17 -25.56
CA LEU A 272 2.28 -8.64 -25.75
C LEU A 272 1.20 -9.71 -25.58
N ARG A 273 1.44 -10.93 -26.06
CA ARG A 273 0.50 -12.03 -25.93
C ARG A 273 0.43 -12.55 -24.49
N PHE A 274 1.56 -12.55 -23.79
CA PHE A 274 1.75 -13.11 -22.46
C PHE A 274 2.54 -12.15 -21.55
N PRO A 275 1.97 -10.99 -21.16
CA PRO A 275 2.69 -9.95 -20.42
C PRO A 275 3.17 -10.41 -19.05
N TRP A 276 2.50 -11.39 -18.46
CA TRP A 276 2.90 -12.03 -17.22
C TRP A 276 4.27 -12.73 -17.30
N LEU A 277 4.79 -13.05 -18.50
CA LEU A 277 6.14 -13.57 -18.67
C LEU A 277 7.26 -12.53 -18.43
N LEU A 278 6.93 -11.23 -18.45
CA LEU A 278 7.88 -10.13 -18.16
C LEU A 278 8.22 -10.03 -16.66
N ALA A 279 7.42 -10.69 -15.81
CA ALA A 279 7.58 -10.67 -14.36
C ALA A 279 8.66 -11.66 -13.87
N ASP A 280 9.76 -11.88 -14.60
CA ASP A 280 10.88 -12.72 -14.11
C ASP A 280 11.40 -12.11 -12.80
N PRO A 281 11.24 -12.78 -11.65
CA PRO A 281 11.67 -12.22 -10.36
C PRO A 281 13.20 -12.14 -10.24
N ARG A 282 13.94 -12.79 -11.15
CA ARG A 282 15.40 -12.77 -11.21
C ARG A 282 15.95 -11.67 -12.13
N ASP A 283 15.09 -10.92 -12.79
CA ASP A 283 15.49 -9.75 -13.57
C ASP A 283 15.70 -8.56 -12.62
N LEU A 284 16.91 -8.50 -12.06
CA LEU A 284 17.31 -7.57 -11.02
C LEU A 284 18.38 -6.57 -11.48
N GLY A 285 18.73 -6.56 -12.77
CA GLY A 285 19.79 -5.71 -13.30
C GLY A 285 19.53 -4.20 -13.16
N TYR A 286 18.29 -3.80 -12.86
CA TYR A 286 18.00 -2.42 -12.50
C TYR A 286 18.64 -2.00 -11.17
N LEU A 287 18.90 -2.94 -10.25
CA LEU A 287 19.57 -2.64 -8.99
C LEU A 287 21.02 -2.17 -9.19
N ASP A 288 21.67 -2.61 -10.28
CA ASP A 288 23.05 -2.22 -10.62
C ASP A 288 23.17 -0.72 -10.98
N SER A 289 22.05 -0.04 -11.18
CA SER A 289 21.99 1.41 -11.43
C SER A 289 21.80 2.27 -10.18
N TYR A 290 21.81 1.66 -8.99
CA TYR A 290 21.77 2.36 -7.72
C TYR A 290 23.08 2.16 -6.98
N ASP A 291 23.65 3.25 -6.46
CA ASP A 291 24.83 3.21 -5.60
C ASP A 291 24.52 2.49 -4.28
N VAL A 292 23.29 2.64 -3.78
CA VAL A 292 22.84 2.00 -2.54
C VAL A 292 21.38 1.55 -2.64
N VAL A 293 21.12 0.36 -2.07
CA VAL A 293 19.78 -0.07 -1.66
C VAL A 293 19.65 0.15 -0.16
N MET A 294 18.55 0.74 0.29
CA MET A 294 18.22 0.97 1.69
C MET A 294 16.99 0.16 2.06
N ALA A 295 17.05 -0.55 3.18
CA ALA A 295 15.91 -1.25 3.75
C ALA A 295 15.32 -0.44 4.91
N ASN A 296 13.99 -0.46 5.01
CA ASN A 296 13.26 0.16 6.11
C ASN A 296 13.33 -0.61 7.45
N SER A 297 13.96 -1.79 7.48
CA SER A 297 13.99 -2.71 8.61
C SER A 297 15.09 -3.76 8.43
N LEU A 298 15.56 -4.38 9.52
CA LEU A 298 16.43 -5.55 9.43
C LEU A 298 15.72 -6.73 8.75
N TYR A 299 14.41 -6.89 8.98
CA TYR A 299 13.62 -7.92 8.31
C TYR A 299 13.61 -7.74 6.79
N THR A 300 13.37 -6.52 6.31
CA THR A 300 13.43 -6.22 4.87
C THR A 300 14.84 -6.43 4.32
N ARG A 301 15.91 -6.03 5.03
CA ARG A 301 17.29 -6.29 4.61
C ARG A 301 17.59 -7.77 4.44
N ASP A 302 17.14 -8.61 5.36
CA ASP A 302 17.32 -10.07 5.27
C ASP A 302 16.63 -10.64 4.02
N TRP A 303 15.44 -10.13 3.70
CA TRP A 303 14.74 -10.53 2.48
C TRP A 303 15.35 -9.97 1.20
N ILE A 304 15.94 -8.76 1.23
CA ILE A 304 16.73 -8.22 0.12
C ILE A 304 17.91 -9.13 -0.16
N ARG A 305 18.66 -9.56 0.87
CA ARG A 305 19.76 -10.51 0.72
C ARG A 305 19.31 -11.86 0.15
N ARG A 306 18.17 -12.39 0.62
CA ARG A 306 17.65 -13.68 0.15
C ARG A 306 17.11 -13.63 -1.28
N LEU A 307 16.31 -12.62 -1.61
CA LEU A 307 15.58 -12.53 -2.87
C LEU A 307 16.36 -11.80 -3.95
N TRP A 308 17.02 -10.70 -3.60
CA TRP A 308 17.76 -9.87 -4.54
C TRP A 308 19.25 -10.17 -4.57
N ARG A 309 19.78 -10.92 -3.59
CA ARG A 309 21.21 -11.30 -3.51
C ARG A 309 22.15 -10.10 -3.48
N THR A 310 21.67 -8.99 -2.93
CA THR A 310 22.46 -7.78 -2.66
C THR A 310 22.38 -7.43 -1.17
N ASP A 311 23.32 -6.63 -0.68
CA ASP A 311 23.21 -6.04 0.65
C ASP A 311 22.46 -4.70 0.59
N SER A 312 22.02 -4.22 1.75
CA SER A 312 21.37 -2.93 1.88
C SER A 312 21.79 -2.21 3.15
N ASP A 313 21.85 -0.88 3.09
CA ASP A 313 21.90 -0.06 4.28
C ASP A 313 20.55 -0.09 5.01
N ILE A 314 20.53 0.30 6.28
CA ILE A 314 19.29 0.41 7.06
C ILE A 314 18.94 1.89 7.21
N LEU A 315 17.77 2.26 6.70
CA LEU A 315 17.15 3.55 6.95
C LEU A 315 15.76 3.28 7.54
N TYR A 316 15.68 3.21 8.86
CA TYR A 316 14.40 3.01 9.56
C TYR A 316 13.40 4.10 9.20
N PRO A 317 12.09 3.83 9.19
CA PRO A 317 11.11 4.88 8.93
C PRO A 317 11.14 5.94 10.04
N PRO A 318 10.90 7.21 9.69
CA PRO A 318 10.91 8.31 10.65
C PRO A 318 9.60 8.29 11.45
N ILE A 319 9.69 8.34 12.78
CA ILE A 319 8.55 8.38 13.69
C ILE A 319 8.53 9.73 14.43
N GLN A 320 7.36 10.36 14.47
CA GLN A 320 7.12 11.64 15.16
C GLN A 320 7.03 11.47 16.67
N VAL A 321 8.11 10.98 17.28
CA VAL A 321 8.16 10.72 18.73
C VAL A 321 7.87 11.99 19.54
N ALA A 322 8.28 13.16 19.03
CA ALA A 322 8.05 14.44 19.68
C ALA A 322 6.58 14.89 19.73
N SER A 323 5.69 14.35 18.88
CA SER A 323 4.25 14.66 18.95
C SER A 323 3.51 13.83 20.00
N LEU A 324 4.16 12.83 20.58
CA LEU A 324 3.57 11.90 21.53
C LEU A 324 4.06 12.23 22.93
N THR A 325 3.12 12.58 23.81
CA THR A 325 3.42 12.95 25.19
C THR A 325 2.72 11.98 26.13
N PRO A 326 3.44 10.98 26.68
CA PRO A 326 2.86 10.01 27.61
C PRO A 326 2.16 10.71 28.77
N ALA A 327 0.90 10.35 29.02
CA ALA A 327 0.15 10.88 30.16
C ALA A 327 0.74 10.40 31.49
N GLU A 328 0.74 11.27 32.50
CA GLU A 328 1.21 10.94 33.84
C GLU A 328 0.35 9.81 34.45
N GLU A 329 -0.97 9.97 34.35
CA GLU A 329 -1.93 8.92 34.66
C GLU A 329 -2.34 8.17 33.39
N ARG A 330 -2.20 6.85 33.43
CA ARG A 330 -2.47 5.99 32.27
C ARG A 330 -3.71 5.17 32.47
N GLU A 331 -4.50 5.08 31.41
CA GLU A 331 -5.73 4.30 31.38
C GLU A 331 -5.42 2.81 31.47
N ARG A 332 -6.25 2.06 32.20
CA ARG A 332 -6.22 0.59 32.21
C ARG A 332 -6.80 0.08 30.89
N SER A 333 -6.03 0.20 29.82
CA SER A 333 -6.53 -0.14 28.50
C SER A 333 -5.47 -0.80 27.60
N VAL A 334 -5.98 -1.62 26.69
CA VAL A 334 -5.24 -2.24 25.59
C VAL A 334 -5.57 -1.49 24.31
N LEU A 335 -4.56 -1.13 23.52
CA LEU A 335 -4.69 -0.44 22.26
C LEU A 335 -4.20 -1.31 21.10
N SER A 336 -4.92 -1.31 20.00
CA SER A 336 -4.47 -1.83 18.71
C SER A 336 -4.70 -0.78 17.64
N VAL A 337 -3.65 -0.45 16.87
CA VAL A 337 -3.71 0.56 15.80
C VAL A 337 -3.25 -0.02 14.46
N GLY A 338 -4.09 0.13 13.44
CA GLY A 338 -3.74 -0.13 12.05
C GLY A 338 -4.97 -0.29 11.16
N ARG A 339 -4.77 -0.18 9.83
CA ARG A 339 -5.85 -0.30 8.84
C ARG A 339 -6.72 -1.54 9.09
N LEU A 340 -8.03 -1.35 9.01
CA LEU A 340 -9.06 -2.36 9.21
C LEU A 340 -9.32 -3.05 7.87
N PHE A 341 -8.67 -4.19 7.64
CA PHE A 341 -8.94 -5.01 6.46
C PHE A 341 -8.84 -6.50 6.76
N ALA A 342 -9.63 -7.28 6.03
CA ALA A 342 -9.77 -8.71 6.26
C ALA A 342 -8.46 -9.49 6.01
N PRO A 343 -8.21 -10.58 6.78
CA PRO A 343 -7.13 -11.50 6.48
C PRO A 343 -7.13 -12.01 5.03
N GLY A 344 -5.93 -12.23 4.48
CA GLY A 344 -5.74 -12.61 3.07
C GLY A 344 -5.41 -11.45 2.14
N LEU A 345 -5.47 -10.20 2.62
CA LEU A 345 -5.12 -8.99 1.87
C LEU A 345 -3.82 -8.36 2.41
N GLY A 346 -2.65 -8.99 2.22
CA GLY A 346 -1.38 -8.42 2.69
C GLY A 346 -1.23 -8.41 4.22
N HIS A 347 -0.86 -7.26 4.82
CA HIS A 347 -0.47 -7.10 6.23
C HIS A 347 -1.64 -7.02 7.23
N ALA A 348 -2.57 -7.98 7.20
CA ALA A 348 -3.77 -7.91 8.04
C ALA A 348 -3.38 -7.85 9.52
N LYS A 349 -3.93 -6.88 10.26
CA LYS A 349 -3.53 -6.65 11.66
C LYS A 349 -4.18 -7.62 12.64
N ARG A 350 -5.13 -8.45 12.17
CA ARG A 350 -5.80 -9.49 12.96
C ARG A 350 -6.62 -8.88 14.13
N GLN A 351 -7.27 -7.75 13.89
CA GLN A 351 -8.05 -7.04 14.91
C GLN A 351 -9.22 -7.88 15.43
N LEU A 352 -9.89 -8.62 14.55
CA LEU A 352 -10.96 -9.54 14.94
C LEU A 352 -10.47 -10.57 15.97
N GLU A 353 -9.36 -11.24 15.68
CA GLU A 353 -8.76 -12.22 16.58
C GLU A 353 -8.32 -11.57 17.91
N MET A 354 -7.73 -10.38 17.87
CA MET A 354 -7.37 -9.65 19.08
C MET A 354 -8.58 -9.29 19.95
N VAL A 355 -9.70 -8.85 19.36
CA VAL A 355 -10.95 -8.58 20.12
C VAL A 355 -11.47 -9.86 20.77
N GLN A 356 -11.41 -11.00 20.08
CA GLN A 356 -11.81 -12.28 20.65
C GLN A 356 -10.93 -12.68 21.85
N TRP A 357 -9.60 -12.59 21.73
CA TRP A 357 -8.68 -12.88 22.83
C TRP A 357 -8.84 -11.92 24.01
N PHE A 358 -9.08 -10.64 23.76
CA PHE A 358 -9.42 -9.67 24.81
C PHE A 358 -10.72 -10.08 25.52
N GLY A 359 -11.75 -10.47 24.77
CA GLY A 359 -13.02 -10.95 25.33
C GLY A 359 -12.87 -12.17 26.23
N GLU A 360 -12.03 -13.13 25.84
CA GLU A 360 -11.71 -14.30 26.67
C GLU A 360 -11.01 -13.90 27.99
N LEU A 361 -10.01 -13.03 27.92
CA LEU A 361 -9.32 -12.51 29.11
C LEU A 361 -10.28 -11.74 30.03
N TYR A 362 -11.11 -10.86 29.48
CA TYR A 362 -12.05 -10.05 30.26
C TYR A 362 -13.08 -10.93 30.96
N ARG A 363 -13.73 -11.86 30.25
CA ARG A 363 -14.74 -12.76 30.81
C ARG A 363 -14.19 -13.72 31.87
N SER A 364 -12.89 -14.05 31.79
CA SER A 364 -12.23 -14.85 32.84
C SER A 364 -12.00 -14.09 34.16
N GLY A 365 -12.28 -12.77 34.19
CA GLY A 365 -12.02 -11.91 35.35
C GLY A 365 -10.56 -11.45 35.47
N ALA A 366 -9.72 -11.75 34.47
CA ALA A 366 -8.28 -11.49 34.54
C ALA A 366 -7.90 -10.02 34.24
N LEU A 367 -8.85 -9.21 33.76
CA LEU A 367 -8.64 -7.81 33.39
C LEU A 367 -9.73 -6.89 34.01
N PRO A 368 -9.87 -6.84 35.35
CA PRO A 368 -10.93 -6.08 35.99
C PRO A 368 -10.77 -4.57 35.73
N GLY A 369 -11.83 -3.94 35.22
CA GLY A 369 -11.85 -2.51 34.89
C GLY A 369 -11.00 -2.11 33.68
N TRP A 370 -10.48 -3.07 32.92
CA TRP A 370 -9.75 -2.78 31.69
C TRP A 370 -10.69 -2.68 30.48
N ARG A 371 -10.32 -1.85 29.51
CA ARG A 371 -10.98 -1.73 28.20
C ARG A 371 -10.02 -1.96 27.05
N MET A 372 -10.55 -2.14 25.85
CA MET A 372 -9.77 -2.21 24.62
C MET A 372 -10.19 -1.12 23.63
N HIS A 373 -9.22 -0.50 22.98
CA HIS A 373 -9.43 0.42 21.87
C HIS A 373 -8.90 -0.21 20.58
N VAL A 374 -9.75 -0.29 19.56
CA VAL A 374 -9.39 -0.74 18.21
C VAL A 374 -9.47 0.44 17.26
N VAL A 375 -8.34 0.91 16.76
CA VAL A 375 -8.24 2.12 15.93
C VAL A 375 -7.71 1.76 14.55
N GLY A 376 -8.30 2.32 13.50
CA GLY A 376 -7.79 2.10 12.16
C GLY A 376 -8.56 2.76 11.04
N GLY A 377 -7.87 3.05 9.93
CA GLY A 377 -8.52 3.44 8.69
C GLY A 377 -9.36 2.30 8.13
N CYS A 378 -10.60 2.58 7.74
CA CYS A 378 -11.53 1.64 7.13
C CYS A 378 -12.03 2.22 5.80
N GLU A 379 -11.68 1.56 4.71
CA GLU A 379 -12.28 1.82 3.40
C GLU A 379 -13.67 1.18 3.33
N ASP A 380 -14.54 1.70 2.45
CA ASP A 380 -15.90 1.18 2.26
C ASP A 380 -15.93 -0.32 1.92
N SER A 381 -14.93 -0.77 1.15
CA SER A 381 -14.77 -2.19 0.79
C SER A 381 -14.55 -3.12 2.00
N GLN A 382 -14.12 -2.56 3.13
CA GLN A 382 -13.79 -3.30 4.35
C GLN A 382 -14.87 -3.19 5.44
N LEU A 383 -16.00 -2.50 5.17
CA LEU A 383 -17.14 -2.45 6.09
C LEU A 383 -17.62 -3.85 6.57
N PRO A 384 -17.68 -4.89 5.72
CA PRO A 384 -18.04 -6.23 6.19
C PRO A 384 -17.06 -6.83 7.22
N TYR A 385 -15.78 -6.44 7.18
CA TYR A 385 -14.81 -6.86 8.19
C TYR A 385 -14.98 -6.07 9.49
N LEU A 386 -15.23 -4.76 9.40
CA LEU A 386 -15.54 -3.91 10.55
C LEU A 386 -16.76 -4.42 11.32
N GLU A 387 -17.83 -4.83 10.63
CA GLU A 387 -19.01 -5.41 11.29
C GLU A 387 -18.68 -6.69 12.07
N LYS A 388 -17.82 -7.57 11.55
CA LYS A 388 -17.37 -8.76 12.30
C LYS A 388 -16.64 -8.38 13.58
N ILE A 389 -15.84 -7.32 13.57
CA ILE A 389 -15.15 -6.82 14.77
C ILE A 389 -16.18 -6.28 15.77
N ARG A 390 -17.16 -5.50 15.30
CA ARG A 390 -18.26 -4.97 16.13
C ARG A 390 -19.07 -6.10 16.78
N ASP A 391 -19.38 -7.14 16.03
CA ASP A 391 -20.08 -8.31 16.55
C ASP A 391 -19.27 -9.05 17.61
N ALA A 392 -17.97 -9.24 17.39
CA ALA A 392 -17.08 -9.86 18.37
C ALA A 392 -16.89 -9.02 19.65
N ALA A 393 -17.03 -7.69 19.54
CA ALA A 393 -16.94 -6.72 20.62
C ALA A 393 -18.23 -6.60 21.46
N ARG A 394 -19.33 -7.24 21.05
CA ARG A 394 -20.63 -7.15 21.73
C ARG A 394 -20.51 -7.57 23.20
N ASP A 395 -21.08 -6.75 24.08
CA ASP A 395 -21.08 -6.93 25.54
C ASP A 395 -19.69 -6.97 26.18
N LEU A 396 -18.67 -6.43 25.51
CA LEU A 396 -17.32 -6.25 26.03
C LEU A 396 -16.98 -4.76 26.15
N PRO A 397 -16.05 -4.37 27.04
CA PRO A 397 -15.54 -2.99 27.10
C PRO A 397 -14.55 -2.75 25.96
N VAL A 398 -15.02 -2.77 24.73
CA VAL A 398 -14.24 -2.58 23.50
C VAL A 398 -14.81 -1.39 22.75
N GLU A 399 -13.98 -0.38 22.52
CA GLU A 399 -14.31 0.81 21.73
C GLU A 399 -13.62 0.74 20.37
N ILE A 400 -14.39 0.87 19.30
CA ILE A 400 -13.88 0.77 17.92
C ILE A 400 -13.95 2.15 17.26
N HIS A 401 -12.80 2.60 16.78
CA HIS A 401 -12.53 3.95 16.28
C HIS A 401 -12.14 3.90 14.79
N PRO A 402 -13.09 3.65 13.87
CA PRO A 402 -12.80 3.65 12.44
C PRO A 402 -12.58 5.07 11.94
N ASN A 403 -11.50 5.29 11.18
CA ASN A 403 -11.17 6.59 10.58
C ASN A 403 -11.10 7.75 11.61
N ALA A 404 -10.61 7.47 12.82
CA ALA A 404 -10.45 8.48 13.86
C ALA A 404 -9.48 9.61 13.43
N PRO A 405 -9.75 10.87 13.82
CA PRO A 405 -8.86 11.98 13.53
C PRO A 405 -7.52 11.82 14.25
N ARG A 406 -6.44 12.39 13.69
CA ARG A 406 -5.07 12.18 14.19
C ARG A 406 -4.90 12.50 15.68
N HIS A 407 -5.47 13.60 16.16
CA HIS A 407 -5.38 14.01 17.57
C HIS A 407 -5.97 12.95 18.52
N GLU A 408 -7.03 12.24 18.11
CA GLU A 408 -7.62 11.17 18.93
C GLU A 408 -6.73 9.93 18.94
N VAL A 409 -6.08 9.62 17.81
CA VAL A 409 -5.09 8.54 17.75
C VAL A 409 -3.89 8.85 18.67
N GLU A 410 -3.37 10.08 18.63
CA GLU A 410 -2.26 10.53 19.49
C GLU A 410 -2.63 10.53 20.97
N ARG A 411 -3.86 10.95 21.31
CA ARG A 411 -4.40 10.84 22.67
C ARG A 411 -4.40 9.39 23.13
N LEU A 412 -4.99 8.48 22.36
CA LEU A 412 -5.07 7.05 22.70
C LEU A 412 -3.68 6.42 22.84
N LEU A 413 -2.74 6.72 21.93
CA LEU A 413 -1.35 6.26 22.03
C LEU A 413 -0.68 6.75 23.32
N SER A 414 -1.02 7.96 23.77
CA SER A 414 -0.43 8.62 24.93
C SER A 414 -1.09 8.25 26.27
N THR A 415 -2.34 7.77 26.26
CA THR A 415 -3.08 7.44 27.50
C THR A 415 -3.21 5.94 27.75
N CYS A 416 -3.27 5.10 26.70
CA CYS A 416 -3.48 3.67 26.88
C CYS A 416 -2.30 2.98 27.57
N SER A 417 -2.54 1.87 28.28
CA SER A 417 -1.53 1.15 29.08
C SER A 417 -0.67 0.14 28.27
N VAL A 418 -1.30 -0.61 27.38
CA VAL A 418 -0.71 -1.75 26.68
C VAL A 418 -1.01 -1.63 25.20
N PHE A 419 -0.06 -1.97 24.34
CA PHE A 419 -0.28 -2.03 22.90
C PHE A 419 -0.20 -3.47 22.40
N TRP A 420 -1.17 -3.90 21.59
CA TRP A 420 -1.20 -5.22 20.97
C TRP A 420 -0.97 -5.13 19.46
N SER A 421 -0.18 -6.08 18.94
CA SER A 421 -0.03 -6.31 17.50
C SER A 421 0.06 -7.80 17.20
N ALA A 422 -0.70 -8.24 16.20
CA ALA A 422 -0.80 -9.64 15.78
C ALA A 422 -0.58 -9.82 14.26
N THR A 423 -0.04 -8.81 13.56
CA THR A 423 0.20 -8.88 12.12
C THR A 423 1.15 -10.02 11.77
N GLY A 424 0.71 -10.91 10.89
CA GLY A 424 1.43 -12.14 10.52
C GLY A 424 1.06 -13.37 11.36
N TYR A 425 0.15 -13.27 12.34
CA TYR A 425 -0.37 -14.44 13.05
C TYR A 425 -1.03 -15.44 12.08
N GLY A 426 -0.64 -16.71 12.20
CA GLY A 426 -1.12 -17.79 11.35
C GLY A 426 -0.54 -17.81 9.93
N GLU A 427 0.42 -16.94 9.62
CA GLU A 427 1.08 -16.87 8.32
C GLU A 427 2.40 -17.65 8.30
N ASP A 428 2.67 -18.33 7.19
CA ASP A 428 3.98 -18.91 6.90
C ASP A 428 4.87 -17.81 6.30
N VAL A 429 5.66 -17.16 7.17
CA VAL A 429 6.51 -16.03 6.80
C VAL A 429 7.73 -16.44 5.96
N ASP A 430 8.13 -17.71 5.95
CA ASP A 430 9.21 -18.16 5.07
C ASP A 430 8.71 -18.32 3.62
N ARG A 431 7.43 -18.69 3.44
CA ARG A 431 6.80 -18.82 2.12
C ARG A 431 6.13 -17.53 1.63
N ARG A 432 5.60 -16.73 2.53
CA ARG A 432 4.85 -15.49 2.25
C ARG A 432 5.35 -14.35 3.14
N PRO A 433 6.62 -13.94 3.04
CA PRO A 433 7.18 -12.97 3.95
C PRO A 433 6.54 -11.58 3.90
N TRP A 434 5.89 -11.25 2.78
CA TRP A 434 5.12 -10.02 2.57
C TRP A 434 3.77 -9.98 3.32
N THR A 435 3.40 -11.01 4.08
CA THR A 435 2.19 -10.95 4.94
C THR A 435 2.53 -10.54 6.37
N ALA A 436 3.80 -10.57 6.75
CA ALA A 436 4.28 -10.15 8.07
C ALA A 436 4.35 -8.63 8.20
N GLU A 437 4.46 -8.11 9.43
CA GLU A 437 4.77 -6.70 9.65
C GLU A 437 6.24 -6.43 9.31
N HIS A 438 6.52 -5.73 8.21
CA HIS A 438 7.90 -5.50 7.76
C HIS A 438 8.72 -4.71 8.78
N PHE A 439 8.13 -3.67 9.37
CA PHE A 439 8.73 -2.87 10.42
C PHE A 439 7.81 -2.83 11.65
N GLY A 440 6.76 -2.00 11.60
CA GLY A 440 5.82 -1.80 12.72
C GLY A 440 5.84 -0.38 13.27
N MET A 441 5.61 0.61 12.42
CA MET A 441 5.64 2.04 12.82
C MET A 441 4.68 2.33 13.98
N THR A 442 3.47 1.76 13.96
CA THR A 442 2.49 1.95 15.04
C THR A 442 2.92 1.33 16.37
N THR A 443 3.79 0.32 16.35
CA THR A 443 4.40 -0.21 17.59
C THR A 443 5.33 0.82 18.20
N VAL A 444 6.16 1.47 17.39
CA VAL A 444 7.07 2.51 17.85
C VAL A 444 6.31 3.76 18.31
N GLU A 445 5.27 4.18 17.58
CA GLU A 445 4.37 5.25 18.02
C GLU A 445 3.75 4.91 19.39
N ALA A 446 3.27 3.67 19.58
CA ALA A 446 2.73 3.27 20.87
C ALA A 446 3.79 3.28 21.99
N MET A 447 5.00 2.82 21.71
CA MET A 447 6.13 2.90 22.65
C MET A 447 6.47 4.35 23.01
N ALA A 448 6.48 5.26 22.04
CA ALA A 448 6.70 6.69 22.23
C ALA A 448 5.61 7.34 23.11
N GLY A 449 4.35 6.95 22.92
CA GLY A 449 3.22 7.36 23.78
C GLY A 449 3.20 6.66 25.16
N GLY A 450 4.17 5.77 25.43
CA GLY A 450 4.32 5.10 26.72
C GLY A 450 3.60 3.75 26.83
N CYS A 451 2.87 3.29 25.80
CA CYS A 451 2.31 1.94 25.77
C CYS A 451 3.40 0.88 25.95
N VAL A 452 3.14 -0.13 26.77
CA VAL A 452 4.00 -1.32 26.81
C VAL A 452 3.58 -2.25 25.66
N PRO A 453 4.44 -2.50 24.66
CA PRO A 453 4.10 -3.37 23.54
C PRO A 453 4.07 -4.85 23.96
N VAL A 454 3.00 -5.53 23.57
CA VAL A 454 2.84 -7.00 23.62
C VAL A 454 2.56 -7.46 22.18
N VAL A 455 3.63 -7.79 21.48
CA VAL A 455 3.64 -7.92 20.01
C VAL A 455 4.06 -9.32 19.58
N ILE A 456 3.62 -9.72 18.41
CA ILE A 456 3.99 -11.04 17.88
C ILE A 456 5.51 -11.15 17.65
N ASP A 457 6.10 -12.31 17.94
CA ASP A 457 7.54 -12.57 17.81
C ASP A 457 7.95 -12.88 16.36
N HIS A 458 7.63 -11.97 15.44
CA HIS A 458 7.89 -12.10 14.01
C HIS A 458 8.38 -10.79 13.38
N ALA A 459 9.13 -10.92 12.28
CA ALA A 459 9.51 -9.82 11.39
C ALA A 459 10.02 -8.56 12.13
N GLY A 460 9.58 -7.37 11.72
CA GLY A 460 10.07 -6.10 12.28
C GLY A 460 9.84 -5.92 13.78
N GLN A 461 8.87 -6.64 14.36
CA GLN A 461 8.63 -6.60 15.81
C GLN A 461 9.83 -7.11 16.62
N ARG A 462 10.65 -8.02 16.06
CA ARG A 462 11.83 -8.58 16.72
C ARG A 462 12.94 -7.55 16.94
N GLU A 463 13.09 -6.61 16.02
CA GLU A 463 14.12 -5.56 16.14
C GLU A 463 13.63 -4.35 16.94
N ILE A 464 12.32 -4.10 16.97
CA ILE A 464 11.73 -3.00 17.73
C ILE A 464 11.67 -3.33 19.23
N VAL A 465 11.12 -4.50 19.59
CA VAL A 465 10.83 -4.86 20.98
C VAL A 465 11.86 -5.85 21.52
N ARG A 466 12.64 -5.43 22.52
CA ARG A 466 13.51 -6.32 23.29
C ARG A 466 12.70 -6.99 24.39
N HIS A 467 12.46 -8.29 24.22
CA HIS A 467 11.62 -9.09 25.13
C HIS A 467 12.07 -8.96 26.59
N GLY A 468 11.16 -8.55 27.46
CA GLY A 468 11.38 -8.36 28.90
C GLY A 468 12.07 -7.05 29.29
N LEU A 469 12.52 -6.24 28.33
CA LEU A 469 13.18 -4.95 28.59
C LEU A 469 12.25 -3.78 28.26
N ASP A 470 11.67 -3.79 27.05
CA ASP A 470 10.84 -2.69 26.56
C ASP A 470 9.38 -3.12 26.39
N GLY A 471 9.10 -4.41 26.57
CA GLY A 471 7.80 -5.02 26.34
C GLY A 471 7.94 -6.53 26.17
N PHE A 472 6.92 -7.17 25.62
CA PHE A 472 6.91 -8.62 25.42
C PHE A 472 6.67 -8.99 23.97
N ARG A 473 7.37 -10.03 23.54
CA ARG A 473 7.13 -10.72 22.28
C ARG A 473 6.47 -12.07 22.54
N TRP A 474 5.45 -12.44 21.76
CA TRP A 474 4.69 -13.68 21.94
C TRP A 474 4.65 -14.54 20.66
N THR A 475 4.60 -15.86 20.82
CA THR A 475 4.43 -16.82 19.72
C THR A 475 3.08 -17.54 19.77
N SER A 476 2.32 -17.40 20.87
CA SER A 476 0.98 -17.94 21.00
C SER A 476 0.01 -16.97 21.69
N PRO A 477 -1.31 -17.09 21.44
CA PRO A 477 -2.32 -16.30 22.15
C PRO A 477 -2.26 -16.47 23.67
N GLN A 478 -1.85 -17.65 24.16
CA GLN A 478 -1.69 -17.91 25.60
C GLN A 478 -0.57 -17.06 26.22
N GLN A 479 0.53 -16.83 25.48
CA GLN A 479 1.59 -15.94 25.91
C GLN A 479 1.14 -14.48 25.92
N LEU A 480 0.46 -14.01 24.86
CA LEU A 480 -0.13 -12.67 24.82
C LEU A 480 -1.06 -12.43 26.01
N ALA A 481 -1.93 -13.40 26.31
CA ALA A 481 -2.79 -13.40 27.49
C ALA A 481 -1.99 -13.32 28.79
N SER A 482 -0.99 -14.19 28.96
CA SER A 482 -0.16 -14.22 30.17
C SER A 482 0.61 -12.91 30.42
N PHE A 483 1.24 -12.35 29.38
CA PHE A 483 1.95 -11.08 29.48
C PHE A 483 1.01 -9.92 29.81
N THR A 484 -0.17 -9.88 29.19
CA THR A 484 -1.14 -8.83 29.45
C THR A 484 -1.68 -8.89 30.87
N ARG A 485 -1.96 -10.10 31.41
CA ARG A 485 -2.36 -10.25 32.82
C ARG A 485 -1.29 -9.75 33.79
N ARG A 486 -0.02 -10.09 33.55
CA ARG A 486 1.09 -9.58 34.39
C ARG A 486 1.18 -8.07 34.32
N LEU A 487 1.09 -7.49 33.12
CA LEU A 487 1.07 -6.03 32.95
C LEU A 487 -0.13 -5.38 33.64
N ALA A 488 -1.28 -6.05 33.71
CA ALA A 488 -2.46 -5.56 34.39
C ALA A 488 -2.38 -5.61 35.92
N ALA A 489 -1.64 -6.58 36.46
CA ALA A 489 -1.48 -6.78 37.91
C ALA A 489 -0.27 -6.03 38.50
N GLU A 490 0.82 -5.88 37.75
CA GLU A 490 2.11 -5.38 38.24
C GLU A 490 2.40 -3.96 37.73
N ASP A 491 1.83 -2.93 38.39
CA ASP A 491 2.01 -1.51 38.01
C ASP A 491 3.49 -1.09 37.93
N GLY A 492 4.32 -1.53 38.88
CA GLY A 492 5.75 -1.22 38.88
C GLY A 492 6.49 -1.80 37.67
N MET A 493 6.15 -3.03 37.27
CA MET A 493 6.70 -3.64 36.06
C MET A 493 6.24 -2.87 34.82
N ARG A 494 4.94 -2.54 34.73
CA ARG A 494 4.38 -1.80 33.60
C ARG A 494 5.04 -0.43 33.43
N ARG A 495 5.24 0.34 34.51
CA ARG A 495 5.94 1.64 34.47
C ARG A 495 7.39 1.51 34.03
N ARG A 496 8.12 0.52 34.54
CA ARG A 496 9.52 0.27 34.14
C ARG A 496 9.66 -0.07 32.66
N LEU A 497 8.83 -0.98 32.15
CA LEU A 497 8.83 -1.35 30.73
C LEU A 497 8.43 -0.17 29.84
N ALA A 498 7.44 0.62 30.25
CA ALA A 498 7.01 1.82 29.54
C ALA A 498 8.15 2.85 29.41
N ALA A 499 8.88 3.12 30.50
CA ALA A 499 10.03 4.02 30.47
C ALA A 499 11.13 3.53 29.50
N SER A 500 11.42 2.22 29.49
CA SER A 500 12.36 1.63 28.54
C SER A 500 11.86 1.71 27.10
N ALA A 501 10.55 1.50 26.88
CA ALA A 501 9.91 1.63 25.58
C ALA A 501 10.01 3.05 25.01
N ILE A 502 9.73 4.07 25.82
CA ILE A 502 9.84 5.49 25.43
C ILE A 502 11.29 5.81 25.04
N ALA A 503 12.27 5.39 25.85
CA ALA A 503 13.68 5.60 25.54
C ALA A 503 14.09 4.89 24.24
N ARG A 504 13.64 3.65 24.03
CA ARG A 504 13.91 2.88 22.81
C ARG A 504 13.28 3.51 21.58
N ALA A 505 12.09 4.11 21.68
CA ALA A 505 11.40 4.73 20.57
C ALA A 505 12.20 5.90 19.95
N GLN A 506 13.05 6.58 20.74
CA GLN A 506 13.91 7.67 20.26
C GLN A 506 14.89 7.22 19.17
N GLU A 507 15.26 5.94 19.12
CA GLU A 507 16.12 5.39 18.07
C GLU A 507 15.45 5.44 16.68
N TYR A 508 14.14 5.67 16.61
CA TYR A 508 13.37 5.76 15.36
C TYR A 508 12.76 7.16 15.16
N SER A 509 13.16 8.13 15.98
CA SER A 509 12.71 9.52 15.86
C SER A 509 13.12 10.15 14.52
N ASP A 510 12.47 11.25 14.16
CA ASP A 510 12.85 12.09 13.02
C ASP A 510 14.33 12.53 13.07
N ALA A 511 14.88 12.83 14.25
CA ALA A 511 16.29 13.16 14.42
C ALA A 511 17.22 11.94 14.19
N ALA A 512 16.83 10.77 14.68
CA ALA A 512 17.56 9.53 14.45
C ALA A 512 17.49 9.08 12.98
N PHE A 513 16.40 9.41 12.28
CA PHE A 513 16.30 9.26 10.83
C PHE A 513 17.30 10.16 10.11
N ALA A 514 17.29 11.46 10.40
CA ALA A 514 18.16 12.44 9.76
C ALA A 514 19.64 12.06 9.91
N THR A 515 20.05 11.67 11.13
CA THR A 515 21.40 11.19 11.40
C THR A 515 21.78 10.01 10.51
N ARG A 516 20.91 8.98 10.40
CA ARG A 516 21.18 7.81 9.55
C ARG A 516 21.24 8.16 8.07
N TRP A 517 20.35 9.02 7.59
CA TRP A 517 20.38 9.49 6.21
C TRP A 517 21.71 10.19 5.91
N LEU A 518 22.15 11.12 6.76
CA LEU A 518 23.41 11.85 6.59
C LEU A 518 24.62 10.91 6.64
N ASP A 519 24.60 9.89 7.50
CA ASP A 519 25.65 8.86 7.57
C ASP A 519 25.71 8.04 6.27
N ILE A 520 24.55 7.64 5.71
CA ILE A 520 24.46 6.95 4.42
C ILE A 520 24.98 7.85 3.30
N ALA A 521 24.46 9.08 3.21
CA ALA A 521 24.84 10.04 2.18
C ALA A 521 26.35 10.35 2.20
N THR A 522 26.94 10.46 3.39
CA THR A 522 28.39 10.65 3.57
C THR A 522 29.19 9.44 3.10
N ARG A 523 28.77 8.21 3.49
CA ARG A 523 29.45 6.97 3.09
C ARG A 523 29.49 6.76 1.59
N HIS A 524 28.38 7.08 0.92
CA HIS A 524 28.21 6.93 -0.53
C HIS A 524 28.56 8.20 -1.31
N GLN A 525 29.01 9.26 -0.63
CA GLN A 525 29.48 10.51 -1.23
C GLN A 525 28.44 11.18 -2.15
N PHE A 526 27.16 11.14 -1.80
CA PHE A 526 26.08 11.66 -2.65
C PHE A 526 26.15 13.16 -2.91
N TYR A 527 26.65 13.91 -1.95
CA TYR A 527 26.88 15.35 -2.06
C TYR A 527 28.05 15.74 -1.15
N GLY A 528 28.91 16.64 -1.66
CA GLY A 528 30.04 17.18 -0.89
C GLY A 528 29.55 18.18 0.16
N ARG A 529 30.26 18.25 1.29
CA ARG A 529 30.12 19.36 2.25
C ARG A 529 30.70 20.64 1.71
#